data_AF-A0A1D1Y720-F1
#
_entry.id   AF-A0A1D1Y720-F1
#
_cell.length_a   1.000
_cell.length_b   1.000
_cell.length_c   1.000
_cell.angle_alpha   90.00
_cell.angle_beta   90.00
_cell.angle_gamma   90.00
#
_symmetry.space_group_name_H-M   'P 1'
#
loop_
_entity.id
_entity.type
_entity.pdbx_description
1 polymer ?
#
loop_
_entity_poly.entity_id
_entity_poly.type
_entity_poly.pdbx_seq_one_letter_code
_entity_poly.pdbx_strand_id
1 'polypeptide(L)'
;MSAWSDATAAGLGRKPSKRLGGMAEALSIASELGFTIPPVQEDGQSMLNSSASDKNDDLIKVLRELTSVQRNIATLQVELQGRKDDKNVAHLTHVSEMEKKIESLARMTAILKDVIQNKDRIIARLQQPYSLDCIPVEAEYQKQFSELLLKAASDYGALTASVADFQWSQNFKESPSIWGEMLRPIPAALASCTRFFEAMSAMRESFATLQQLRIGRTSLSTPSNNAASADSKFMTPPQWREEMSSDDSILGNWKMHERENRGEVGCVDDGANQRRLSWPPPLKRSL
;
A
#
# COMPACT_ATOMS: atom_id res chain seq x y z
N MET A 1 67.67 35.18 36.39
CA MET A 1 67.75 33.72 36.16
C MET A 1 67.14 33.46 34.79
N SER A 2 67.96 33.40 33.75
CA SER A 2 68.57 32.15 33.23
C SER A 2 67.53 31.42 32.37
N ALA A 3 67.39 31.71 31.07
CA ALA A 3 68.34 31.50 29.98
C ALA A 3 68.60 30.02 29.68
N TRP A 4 68.16 29.59 28.49
CA TRP A 4 69.09 29.01 27.51
C TRP A 4 68.72 29.50 26.10
N SER A 5 69.75 29.65 25.28
CA SER A 5 69.73 30.17 23.92
C SER A 5 70.28 29.12 22.96
N ASP A 6 69.98 29.29 21.67
CA ASP A 6 70.74 28.90 20.48
C ASP A 6 71.62 27.63 20.48
N ALA A 7 71.38 26.75 19.49
CA ALA A 7 72.31 26.60 18.37
C ALA A 7 71.74 25.72 17.22
N THR A 8 72.17 25.75 15.96
CA THR A 8 72.77 26.80 15.07
C THR A 8 72.91 26.19 13.66
N ALA A 9 72.40 26.85 12.61
CA ALA A 9 72.74 26.73 11.16
C ALA A 9 72.73 25.31 10.51
N ALA A 10 72.80 25.09 9.19
CA ALA A 10 72.88 25.94 7.98
C ALA A 10 72.03 25.26 6.86
N GLY A 11 71.64 25.88 5.74
CA GLY A 11 72.10 27.10 5.12
C GLY A 11 71.41 27.36 3.76
N LEU A 12 72.04 28.18 2.92
CA LEU A 12 71.58 28.62 1.59
C LEU A 12 70.23 29.34 1.54
N GLY A 13 70.25 30.63 1.91
CA GLY A 13 69.25 31.56 1.39
C GLY A 13 69.38 31.72 -0.14
N ARG A 14 68.26 31.79 -0.84
CA ARG A 14 68.16 32.42 -2.18
C ARG A 14 67.14 33.55 -2.13
N LYS A 15 67.51 34.66 -2.78
CA LYS A 15 66.72 35.90 -2.84
C LYS A 15 65.34 35.64 -3.48
N PRO A 16 64.30 36.43 -3.13
CA PRO A 16 63.04 36.43 -3.88
C PRO A 16 63.35 36.84 -5.32
N SER A 17 63.38 35.85 -6.20
CA SER A 17 63.73 36.05 -7.60
C SER A 17 62.49 36.52 -8.34
N LYS A 18 62.64 37.63 -9.08
CA LYS A 18 61.59 38.30 -9.85
C LYS A 18 60.73 37.28 -10.60
N ARG A 19 59.39 37.43 -10.58
CA ARG A 19 58.41 36.57 -11.27
C ARG A 19 58.97 36.04 -12.60
N LEU A 20 59.42 34.79 -12.62
CA LEU A 20 59.67 34.07 -13.85
C LEU A 20 58.31 33.66 -14.44
N GLY A 21 58.15 33.72 -15.76
CA GLY A 21 56.93 33.25 -16.42
C GLY A 21 56.72 31.75 -16.21
N GLY A 22 55.47 31.29 -16.17
CA GLY A 22 55.11 29.95 -15.68
C GLY A 22 55.83 28.77 -16.34
N MET A 23 56.32 28.90 -17.57
CA MET A 23 57.14 27.86 -18.22
C MET A 23 58.47 27.63 -17.48
N ALA A 24 59.13 28.70 -17.02
CA ALA A 24 60.41 28.60 -16.31
C ALA A 24 60.23 28.14 -14.85
N GLU A 25 59.08 28.43 -14.23
CA GLU A 25 58.69 27.85 -12.94
C GLU A 25 58.47 26.33 -13.07
N ALA A 26 57.72 25.89 -14.08
CA ALA A 26 57.50 24.46 -14.36
C ALA A 26 58.81 23.71 -14.66
N LEU A 27 59.73 24.30 -15.44
CA LEU A 27 61.06 23.72 -15.70
C LEU A 27 61.94 23.69 -14.44
N SER A 28 61.86 24.71 -13.57
CA SER A 28 62.58 24.71 -12.30
C SER A 28 62.09 23.58 -11.38
N ILE A 29 60.78 23.41 -11.25
CA ILE A 29 60.16 22.33 -10.48
C ILE A 29 60.52 20.96 -11.07
N ALA A 30 60.51 20.80 -12.40
CA ALA A 30 60.93 19.54 -13.04
C ALA A 30 62.39 19.18 -12.73
N SER A 31 63.29 20.18 -12.69
CA SER A 31 64.69 19.96 -12.30
C SER A 31 64.85 19.60 -10.80
N GLU A 32 64.02 20.17 -9.93
CA GLU A 32 64.00 19.88 -8.48
C GLU A 32 63.44 18.48 -8.19
N LEU A 33 62.52 18.00 -9.04
CA LEU A 33 62.01 16.62 -9.04
C LEU A 33 62.95 15.61 -9.75
N GLY A 34 64.15 16.04 -10.17
CA GLY A 34 65.20 15.16 -10.71
C GLY A 34 65.07 14.80 -12.19
N PHE A 35 64.20 15.46 -12.96
CA PHE A 35 64.11 15.24 -14.41
C PHE A 35 65.22 15.99 -15.16
N THR A 36 65.99 15.26 -15.97
CA THR A 36 67.06 15.82 -16.80
C THR A 36 66.49 16.56 -18.01
N ILE A 37 66.70 17.88 -18.05
CA ILE A 37 66.30 18.74 -19.16
C ILE A 37 67.37 18.64 -20.27
N PRO A 38 67.05 18.12 -21.47
CA PRO A 38 68.02 18.04 -22.57
C PRO A 38 68.31 19.44 -23.15
N PRO A 39 69.54 19.69 -23.65
CA PRO A 39 69.85 20.95 -24.32
C PRO A 39 69.05 21.06 -25.63
N VAL A 40 68.48 22.24 -25.87
CA VAL A 40 67.73 22.53 -27.11
C VAL A 40 68.70 22.55 -28.29
N GLN A 41 68.63 21.51 -29.13
CA GLN A 41 69.12 21.56 -30.50
C GLN A 41 67.94 21.86 -31.42
N GLU A 42 67.92 23.07 -31.99
CA GLU A 42 67.18 23.36 -33.20
C GLU A 42 67.91 22.67 -34.37
N ASP A 43 67.41 21.51 -34.79
CA ASP A 43 67.25 21.14 -36.21
C ASP A 43 66.77 19.67 -36.33
N GLY A 44 65.83 19.42 -37.25
CA GLY A 44 65.30 18.07 -37.51
C GLY A 44 63.78 17.91 -37.52
N GLN A 45 63.00 18.99 -37.59
CA GLN A 45 61.55 18.92 -37.78
C GLN A 45 61.18 19.02 -39.27
N SER A 46 60.73 17.90 -39.87
CA SER A 46 59.68 17.80 -40.91
C SER A 46 59.81 16.53 -41.75
N MET A 47 59.52 15.34 -41.17
CA MET A 47 59.11 14.16 -41.97
C MET A 47 58.47 12.99 -41.19
N LEU A 48 58.24 13.08 -39.87
CA LEU A 48 57.72 11.95 -39.06
C LEU A 48 56.42 12.25 -38.28
N ASN A 49 55.92 13.48 -38.31
CA ASN A 49 54.97 13.97 -37.28
C ASN A 49 53.52 13.47 -37.46
N SER A 50 53.15 12.89 -38.61
CA SER A 50 51.75 12.53 -38.90
C SER A 50 51.19 11.44 -38.00
N SER A 51 52.01 10.53 -37.46
CA SER A 51 51.56 9.46 -36.54
C SER A 51 51.81 9.77 -35.06
N ALA A 52 52.42 10.93 -34.79
CA ALA A 52 52.67 11.44 -33.44
C ALA A 52 51.60 12.45 -33.00
N SER A 53 50.99 13.18 -33.94
CA SER A 53 49.86 14.09 -33.65
C SER A 53 48.66 13.31 -33.11
N ASP A 54 48.18 12.30 -33.85
CA ASP A 54 47.00 11.51 -33.47
C ASP A 54 47.14 10.89 -32.06
N LYS A 55 48.33 10.38 -31.71
CA LYS A 55 48.61 9.82 -30.37
C LYS A 55 48.59 10.88 -29.26
N ASN A 56 48.96 12.12 -29.57
CA ASN A 56 48.89 13.24 -28.63
C ASN A 56 47.43 13.68 -28.44
N ASP A 57 46.65 13.76 -29.53
CA ASP A 57 45.23 14.07 -29.48
C ASP A 57 44.42 12.99 -28.72
N ASP A 58 44.73 11.70 -28.93
CA ASP A 58 44.18 10.59 -28.15
C ASP A 58 44.56 10.70 -26.66
N LEU A 59 45.81 11.02 -26.32
CA LEU A 59 46.23 11.24 -24.94
C LEU A 59 45.51 12.42 -24.29
N ILE A 60 45.38 13.54 -25.01
CA ILE A 60 44.63 14.73 -24.58
C ILE A 60 43.16 14.38 -24.35
N LYS A 61 42.56 13.54 -25.21
CA LYS A 61 41.19 13.06 -25.05
C LYS A 61 41.05 12.18 -23.80
N VAL A 62 41.93 11.20 -23.59
CA VAL A 62 41.95 10.35 -22.39
C VAL A 62 42.14 11.18 -21.12
N LEU A 63 42.99 12.21 -21.13
CA LEU A 63 43.17 13.11 -19.98
C LEU A 63 41.90 13.94 -19.69
N ARG A 64 41.18 14.41 -20.71
CA ARG A 64 39.88 15.10 -20.53
C ARG A 64 38.82 14.15 -19.98
N GLU A 65 38.74 12.93 -20.50
CA GLU A 65 37.84 11.89 -20.02
C GLU A 65 38.14 11.51 -18.57
N LEU A 66 39.40 11.29 -18.22
CA LEU A 66 39.85 11.04 -16.84
C LEU A 66 39.47 12.20 -15.91
N THR A 67 39.68 13.45 -16.33
CA THR A 67 39.29 14.63 -15.56
C THR A 67 37.77 14.74 -15.41
N SER A 68 37.00 14.31 -16.41
CA SER A 68 35.52 14.23 -16.36
C SER A 68 35.07 13.16 -15.35
N VAL A 69 35.63 11.96 -15.44
CA VAL A 69 35.38 10.85 -14.50
C VAL A 69 35.76 11.26 -13.06
N GLN A 70 36.89 11.95 -12.85
CA GLN A 70 37.31 12.42 -11.54
C GLN A 70 36.33 13.45 -10.94
N ARG A 71 35.76 14.36 -11.75
CA ARG A 71 34.67 15.25 -11.30
C ARG A 71 33.40 14.46 -10.96
N ASN A 72 33.01 13.51 -11.80
CA ASN A 72 31.82 12.69 -11.57
C ASN A 72 31.94 11.87 -10.27
N ILE A 73 33.13 11.31 -9.98
CA ILE A 73 33.43 10.62 -8.73
C ILE A 73 33.28 11.58 -7.53
N ALA A 74 33.85 12.79 -7.60
CA ALA A 74 33.71 13.77 -6.54
C ALA A 74 32.24 14.20 -6.31
N THR A 75 31.47 14.39 -7.37
CA THR A 75 30.02 14.70 -7.29
C THR A 75 29.26 13.55 -6.62
N LEU A 76 29.49 12.30 -7.03
CA LEU A 76 28.85 11.12 -6.44
C LEU A 76 29.25 10.92 -4.96
N GLN A 77 30.49 11.23 -4.59
CA GLN A 77 30.94 11.19 -3.19
C GLN A 77 30.16 12.18 -2.31
N VAL A 78 29.96 13.42 -2.79
CA VAL A 78 29.14 14.42 -2.09
C VAL A 78 27.68 13.98 -2.00
N GLU A 79 27.11 13.43 -3.07
CA GLU A 79 25.71 12.96 -3.10
C GLU A 79 25.48 11.75 -2.16
N LEU A 80 26.41 10.79 -2.14
CA LEU A 80 26.36 9.64 -1.23
C LEU A 80 26.53 10.06 0.23
N GLN A 81 27.43 11.00 0.53
CA GLN A 81 27.60 11.54 1.87
C GLN A 81 26.36 12.32 2.30
N GLY A 82 25.77 13.14 1.42
CA GLY A 82 24.50 13.83 1.67
C GLY A 82 23.35 12.89 1.98
N ARG A 83 23.19 11.78 1.23
CA ARG A 83 22.16 10.76 1.53
C ARG A 83 22.43 9.99 2.83
N LYS A 84 23.70 9.76 3.17
CA LYS A 84 24.09 9.12 4.44
C LYS A 84 23.75 10.02 5.63
N ASP A 85 24.04 11.32 5.51
CA ASP A 85 23.76 12.30 6.56
C ASP A 85 22.25 12.57 6.69
N ASP A 86 21.52 12.70 5.58
CA ASP A 86 20.04 12.77 5.59
C ASP A 86 19.44 11.56 6.31
N LYS A 87 19.84 10.33 5.94
CA LYS A 87 19.37 9.12 6.64
C LYS A 87 19.68 9.12 8.14
N ASN A 88 20.82 9.69 8.54
CA ASN A 88 21.19 9.80 9.96
C ASN A 88 20.28 10.77 10.71
N VAL A 89 19.93 11.92 10.11
CA VAL A 89 19.06 12.94 10.73
C VAL A 89 17.56 12.76 10.44
N ALA A 90 17.17 11.86 9.53
CA ALA A 90 15.81 11.72 9.03
C ALA A 90 14.74 11.56 10.12
N HIS A 91 15.07 10.82 11.19
CA HIS A 91 14.21 10.64 12.35
C HIS A 91 13.89 11.93 13.14
N LEU A 92 14.55 13.05 12.82
CA LEU A 92 14.33 14.39 13.38
C LEU A 92 13.94 15.43 12.32
N THR A 93 14.31 15.23 11.05
CA THR A 93 14.09 16.21 9.97
C THR A 93 12.95 15.85 9.02
N HIS A 94 12.61 14.56 8.86
CA HIS A 94 11.52 14.14 7.98
C HIS A 94 10.18 14.29 8.71
N VAL A 95 9.27 15.03 8.09
CA VAL A 95 7.94 15.34 8.65
C VAL A 95 7.16 14.06 8.98
N SER A 96 7.27 13.01 8.15
CA SER A 96 6.62 11.71 8.37
C SER A 96 7.03 11.00 9.68
N GLU A 97 8.31 11.07 10.06
CA GLU A 97 8.78 10.52 11.34
C GLU A 97 8.36 11.39 12.54
N MET A 98 8.18 12.70 12.34
CA MET A 98 7.59 13.59 13.35
C MET A 98 6.08 13.34 13.52
N GLU A 99 5.33 13.20 12.43
CA GLU A 99 3.90 12.87 12.43
C GLU A 99 3.63 11.54 13.16
N LYS A 100 4.39 10.49 12.82
CA LYS A 100 4.33 9.19 13.50
C LYS A 100 4.59 9.28 15.02
N LYS A 101 5.49 10.17 15.45
CA LYS A 101 5.74 10.45 16.87
C LYS A 101 4.56 11.20 17.51
N ILE A 102 4.00 12.21 16.83
CA ILE A 102 2.81 12.96 17.27
C ILE A 102 1.62 12.01 17.43
N GLU A 103 1.35 11.14 16.46
CA GLU A 103 0.30 10.12 16.56
C GLU A 103 0.50 9.16 17.74
N SER A 104 1.73 8.68 17.95
CA SER A 104 2.04 7.78 19.06
C SER A 104 1.80 8.43 20.41
N LEU A 105 2.22 9.70 20.55
CA LEU A 105 1.97 10.51 21.73
C LEU A 105 0.47 10.79 21.89
N ALA A 106 -0.27 11.07 20.81
CA ALA A 106 -1.72 11.28 20.83
C ALA A 106 -2.48 10.01 21.26
N ARG A 107 -2.10 8.83 20.74
CA ARG A 107 -2.65 7.52 21.17
C ARG A 107 -2.42 7.28 22.65
N MET A 108 -1.18 7.48 23.13
CA MET A 108 -0.85 7.34 24.56
C MET A 108 -1.62 8.33 25.44
N THR A 109 -1.75 9.59 24.98
CA THR A 109 -2.53 10.64 25.67
C THR A 109 -4.01 10.27 25.75
N ALA A 110 -4.58 9.71 24.68
CA ALA A 110 -5.98 9.26 24.66
C ALA A 110 -6.21 8.11 25.66
N ILE A 111 -5.32 7.12 25.70
CA ILE A 111 -5.38 6.00 26.67
C ILE A 111 -5.28 6.53 28.11
N LEU A 112 -4.31 7.40 28.41
CA LEU A 112 -4.16 7.99 29.74
C LEU A 112 -5.39 8.81 30.15
N LYS A 113 -5.97 9.57 29.21
CA LYS A 113 -7.21 10.33 29.43
C LYS A 113 -8.38 9.40 29.75
N ASP A 114 -8.54 8.30 29.02
CA ASP A 114 -9.61 7.32 29.26
C ASP A 114 -9.46 6.64 30.64
N VAL A 115 -8.24 6.26 31.03
CA VAL A 115 -7.96 5.73 32.38
C VAL A 115 -8.30 6.74 33.48
N ILE A 116 -7.96 8.02 33.29
CA ILE A 116 -8.29 9.09 34.24
C ILE A 116 -9.80 9.33 34.31
N GLN A 117 -10.50 9.32 33.18
CA GLN A 117 -11.96 9.50 33.12
C GLN A 117 -12.72 8.33 33.75
N ASN A 118 -12.21 7.10 33.59
CA ASN A 118 -12.80 5.89 34.18
C ASN A 118 -12.30 5.59 35.61
N LYS A 119 -11.47 6.45 36.23
CA LYS A 119 -10.77 6.14 37.49
C LYS A 119 -11.70 5.61 38.59
N ASP A 120 -12.86 6.24 38.80
CA ASP A 120 -13.75 5.89 39.91
C ASP A 120 -14.51 4.58 39.64
N ARG A 121 -14.78 4.28 38.36
CA ARG A 121 -15.32 2.97 37.92
C ARG A 121 -14.28 1.86 38.09
N ILE A 122 -13.01 2.13 37.76
CA ILE A 122 -11.90 1.19 37.95
C ILE A 122 -11.69 0.93 39.45
N ILE A 123 -11.64 1.99 40.26
CA ILE A 123 -11.55 1.91 41.73
C ILE A 123 -12.71 1.08 42.29
N ALA A 124 -13.96 1.36 41.89
CA ALA A 124 -15.12 0.60 42.34
C ALA A 124 -15.00 -0.91 41.98
N ARG A 125 -14.56 -1.24 40.76
CA ARG A 125 -14.34 -2.65 40.36
C ARG A 125 -13.18 -3.33 41.10
N LEU A 126 -12.14 -2.59 41.49
CA LEU A 126 -11.01 -3.12 42.25
C LEU A 126 -11.29 -3.20 43.76
N GLN A 127 -12.18 -2.36 44.29
CA GLN A 127 -12.58 -2.32 45.70
C GLN A 127 -13.79 -3.21 46.01
N GLN A 128 -14.58 -3.59 45.01
CA GLN A 128 -15.64 -4.60 45.18
C GLN A 128 -15.00 -5.90 45.70
N PRO A 129 -15.32 -6.36 46.93
CA PRO A 129 -14.83 -7.64 47.42
C PRO A 129 -15.41 -8.73 46.51
N TYR A 130 -14.54 -9.49 45.83
CA TYR A 130 -14.87 -10.44 44.75
C TYR A 130 -16.29 -10.99 44.82
N SER A 131 -17.20 -10.32 44.11
CA SER A 131 -18.63 -10.62 44.14
C SER A 131 -19.07 -11.05 42.75
N LEU A 132 -19.81 -12.17 42.73
CA LEU A 132 -20.59 -12.73 41.61
C LEU A 132 -19.78 -13.55 40.59
N ASP A 133 -19.94 -14.88 40.73
CA ASP A 133 -19.76 -15.93 39.71
C ASP A 133 -18.45 -15.91 38.90
N CYS A 134 -17.32 -15.77 39.60
CA CYS A 134 -16.03 -16.15 39.05
C CYS A 134 -15.84 -17.68 39.12
N ILE A 135 -15.68 -18.34 37.97
CA ILE A 135 -15.11 -19.69 37.90
C ILE A 135 -13.62 -19.55 38.21
N PRO A 136 -13.09 -20.15 39.30
CA PRO A 136 -11.65 -20.18 39.53
C PRO A 136 -11.00 -21.04 38.44
N VAL A 137 -9.91 -20.54 37.87
CA VAL A 137 -9.13 -21.25 36.85
C VAL A 137 -7.66 -21.18 37.24
N GLU A 138 -7.08 -22.35 37.45
CA GLU A 138 -5.67 -22.55 37.77
C GLU A 138 -4.79 -21.96 36.66
N ALA A 139 -3.63 -21.40 37.03
CA ALA A 139 -2.75 -20.69 36.09
C ALA A 139 -2.32 -21.55 34.89
N GLU A 140 -2.27 -22.87 35.04
CA GLU A 140 -1.95 -23.84 33.98
C GLU A 140 -3.08 -24.06 32.96
N TYR A 141 -4.31 -23.68 33.29
CA TYR A 141 -5.51 -23.84 32.44
C TYR A 141 -6.05 -22.50 31.89
N GLN A 142 -5.51 -21.35 32.32
CA GLN A 142 -5.99 -20.02 31.90
C GLN A 142 -5.93 -19.80 30.38
N LYS A 143 -4.94 -20.37 29.68
CA LYS A 143 -4.84 -20.26 28.23
C LYS A 143 -5.97 -21.03 27.55
N GLN A 144 -6.13 -22.30 27.89
CA GLN A 144 -7.15 -23.21 27.36
C GLN A 144 -8.56 -22.69 27.68
N PHE A 145 -8.76 -22.12 28.87
CA PHE A 145 -10.02 -21.49 29.26
C PHE A 145 -10.32 -20.21 28.47
N SER A 146 -9.32 -19.36 28.20
CA SER A 146 -9.53 -18.16 27.37
C SER A 146 -9.78 -18.49 25.89
N GLU A 147 -9.11 -19.53 25.36
CA GLU A 147 -9.41 -20.10 24.04
C GLU A 147 -10.83 -20.71 23.97
N LEU A 148 -11.24 -21.45 25.01
CA LEU A 148 -12.60 -21.99 25.13
C LEU A 148 -13.66 -20.88 25.20
N LEU A 149 -13.42 -19.82 25.98
CA LEU A 149 -14.33 -18.67 26.06
C LEU A 149 -14.44 -17.95 24.71
N LEU A 150 -13.33 -17.75 24.01
CA LEU A 150 -13.33 -17.10 22.69
C LEU A 150 -14.12 -17.93 21.67
N LYS A 151 -13.96 -19.26 21.70
CA LYS A 151 -14.72 -20.19 20.84
C LYS A 151 -16.21 -20.27 21.23
N ALA A 152 -16.52 -20.31 22.52
CA ALA A 152 -17.90 -20.24 22.99
C ALA A 152 -18.58 -18.91 22.58
N ALA A 153 -17.84 -17.81 22.58
CA ALA A 153 -18.33 -16.51 22.12
C ALA A 153 -18.54 -16.45 20.60
N SER A 154 -17.67 -17.06 19.78
CA SER A 154 -17.91 -17.17 18.33
C SER A 154 -19.13 -18.04 18.02
N ASP A 155 -19.28 -19.14 18.75
CA ASP A 155 -20.30 -20.15 18.49
C ASP A 155 -21.67 -19.77 19.12
N TYR A 156 -21.70 -18.78 20.03
CA TYR A 156 -22.91 -18.29 20.72
C TYR A 156 -24.03 -17.87 19.75
N GLY A 157 -23.69 -17.22 18.63
CA GLY A 157 -24.67 -16.84 17.61
C GLY A 157 -25.31 -18.04 16.93
N ALA A 158 -24.50 -19.04 16.56
CA ALA A 158 -24.97 -20.29 15.95
C ALA A 158 -25.77 -21.15 16.93
N LEU A 159 -25.36 -21.18 18.21
CA LEU A 159 -26.11 -21.85 19.28
C LEU A 159 -27.46 -21.18 19.52
N THR A 160 -27.51 -19.85 19.55
CA THR A 160 -28.76 -19.09 19.71
C THR A 160 -29.72 -19.33 18.55
N ALA A 161 -29.22 -19.34 17.30
CA ALA A 161 -30.01 -19.71 16.13
C ALA A 161 -30.52 -21.16 16.23
N SER A 162 -29.67 -22.12 16.61
CA SER A 162 -30.05 -23.53 16.77
C SER A 162 -31.12 -23.74 17.86
N VAL A 163 -31.06 -22.98 18.95
CA VAL A 163 -32.09 -22.99 20.01
C VAL A 163 -33.40 -22.38 19.50
N ALA A 164 -33.34 -21.30 18.72
CA ALA A 164 -34.51 -20.71 18.09
C ALA A 164 -35.15 -21.64 17.05
N ASP A 165 -34.35 -22.32 16.22
CA ASP A 165 -34.80 -23.33 15.26
C ASP A 165 -35.44 -24.53 15.98
N PHE A 166 -34.87 -24.97 17.10
CA PHE A 166 -35.46 -26.02 17.93
C PHE A 166 -36.80 -25.56 18.52
N GLN A 167 -36.89 -24.37 19.11
CA GLN A 167 -38.15 -23.80 19.62
C GLN A 167 -39.20 -23.63 18.52
N TRP A 168 -38.79 -23.19 17.32
CA TRP A 168 -39.65 -23.12 16.15
C TRP A 168 -40.18 -24.50 15.76
N SER A 169 -39.31 -25.52 15.71
CA SER A 169 -39.71 -26.90 15.41
C SER A 169 -40.65 -27.51 16.47
N GLN A 170 -40.48 -27.17 17.75
CA GLN A 170 -41.31 -27.62 18.87
C GLN A 170 -42.74 -27.04 18.85
N ASN A 171 -42.96 -25.92 18.14
CA ASN A 171 -44.30 -25.35 17.99
C ASN A 171 -45.18 -26.15 17.02
N PHE A 172 -44.61 -27.10 16.27
CA PHE A 172 -45.34 -27.95 15.33
C PHE A 172 -45.73 -29.28 15.96
N LYS A 173 -46.99 -29.67 15.75
CA LYS A 173 -47.56 -30.92 16.27
C LYS A 173 -47.65 -32.00 15.20
N GLU A 174 -47.45 -31.61 13.94
CA GLU A 174 -47.49 -32.43 12.75
C GLU A 174 -46.16 -33.14 12.50
N SER A 175 -46.21 -34.44 12.18
CA SER A 175 -45.03 -35.24 11.87
C SER A 175 -44.18 -34.63 10.73
N PRO A 176 -42.83 -34.74 10.77
CA PRO A 176 -41.90 -34.22 9.75
C PRO A 176 -42.22 -34.57 8.29
N SER A 177 -42.96 -35.65 8.03
CA SER A 177 -43.43 -36.04 6.70
C SER A 177 -44.38 -35.02 6.04
N ILE A 178 -45.23 -34.35 6.82
CA ILE A 178 -46.24 -33.39 6.32
C ILE A 178 -45.57 -32.11 5.79
N TRP A 179 -44.44 -31.73 6.39
CA TRP A 179 -43.61 -30.58 5.96
C TRP A 179 -43.08 -30.75 4.54
N GLY A 180 -42.65 -31.96 4.18
CA GLY A 180 -42.19 -32.28 2.84
C GLY A 180 -43.31 -32.20 1.78
N GLU A 181 -44.57 -32.29 2.18
CA GLU A 181 -45.73 -32.09 1.30
C GLU A 181 -46.10 -30.60 1.20
N MET A 182 -46.15 -29.90 2.34
CA MET A 182 -46.50 -28.48 2.43
C MET A 182 -45.46 -27.56 1.77
N LEU A 183 -44.18 -27.92 1.82
CA LEU A 183 -43.09 -27.15 1.19
C LEU A 183 -42.90 -27.51 -0.29
N ARG A 184 -43.42 -28.65 -0.76
CA ARG A 184 -43.31 -29.12 -2.16
C ARG A 184 -43.73 -28.09 -3.22
N PRO A 185 -44.77 -27.24 -3.02
CA PRO A 185 -45.17 -26.22 -3.98
C PRO A 185 -44.15 -25.08 -4.12
N ILE A 186 -43.30 -24.81 -3.11
CA ILE A 186 -42.40 -23.64 -3.12
C ILE A 186 -41.30 -23.78 -4.20
N PRO A 187 -40.52 -24.88 -4.27
CA PRO A 187 -39.59 -25.10 -5.39
C PRO A 187 -40.29 -25.16 -6.75
N ALA A 188 -41.52 -25.70 -6.82
CA ALA A 188 -42.29 -25.75 -8.06
C ALA A 188 -42.70 -24.36 -8.55
N ALA A 189 -43.14 -23.48 -7.64
CA ALA A 189 -43.46 -22.09 -7.93
C ALA A 189 -42.22 -21.27 -8.32
N LEU A 190 -41.10 -21.44 -7.60
CA LEU A 190 -39.83 -20.79 -7.99
C LEU A 190 -39.37 -21.25 -9.38
N ALA A 191 -39.42 -22.56 -9.66
CA ALA A 191 -39.06 -23.11 -10.96
C ALA A 191 -40.03 -22.74 -12.09
N SER A 192 -41.29 -22.35 -11.79
CA SER A 192 -42.19 -21.77 -12.78
C SER A 192 -41.86 -20.30 -13.03
N CYS A 193 -41.60 -19.51 -11.98
CA CYS A 193 -41.14 -18.12 -12.09
C CYS A 193 -39.86 -18.00 -12.93
N THR A 194 -38.86 -18.88 -12.71
CA THR A 194 -37.63 -18.91 -13.53
C THR A 194 -37.95 -19.21 -15.00
N ARG A 195 -38.79 -20.21 -15.29
CA ARG A 195 -39.20 -20.52 -16.67
C ARG A 195 -39.98 -19.40 -17.34
N PHE A 196 -40.84 -18.70 -16.61
CA PHE A 196 -41.53 -17.50 -17.13
C PHE A 196 -40.53 -16.39 -17.45
N PHE A 197 -39.54 -16.15 -16.58
CA PHE A 197 -38.48 -15.17 -16.84
C PHE A 197 -37.59 -15.53 -18.04
N GLU A 198 -37.22 -16.80 -18.18
CA GLU A 198 -36.49 -17.32 -19.34
C GLU A 198 -37.30 -17.18 -20.64
N ALA A 199 -38.58 -17.55 -20.63
CA ALA A 199 -39.47 -17.41 -21.78
C ALA A 199 -39.67 -15.94 -22.18
N MET A 200 -39.89 -15.05 -21.21
CA MET A 200 -39.99 -13.60 -21.44
C MET A 200 -38.68 -13.02 -22.00
N SER A 201 -37.53 -13.49 -21.51
CA SER A 201 -36.22 -13.08 -22.04
C SER A 201 -36.02 -13.59 -23.47
N ALA A 202 -36.32 -14.85 -23.77
CA ALA A 202 -36.24 -15.40 -25.12
C ALA A 202 -37.20 -14.69 -26.11
N MET A 203 -38.40 -14.29 -25.64
CA MET A 203 -39.34 -13.48 -26.42
C MET A 203 -38.77 -12.09 -26.73
N ARG A 204 -38.11 -11.43 -25.75
CA ARG A 204 -37.43 -10.16 -25.95
C ARG A 204 -36.31 -10.28 -27.00
N GLU A 205 -35.48 -11.32 -26.93
CA GLU A 205 -34.38 -11.50 -27.90
C GLU A 205 -34.88 -11.88 -29.30
N SER A 206 -35.98 -12.64 -29.42
CA SER A 206 -36.60 -12.89 -30.73
C SER A 206 -37.22 -11.62 -31.33
N PHE A 207 -37.79 -10.72 -30.51
CA PHE A 207 -38.23 -9.41 -30.98
C PHE A 207 -37.04 -8.51 -31.40
N ALA A 208 -35.94 -8.52 -30.66
CA ALA A 208 -34.73 -7.77 -31.00
C ALA A 208 -34.11 -8.24 -32.35
N THR A 209 -34.04 -9.54 -32.60
CA THR A 209 -33.58 -10.08 -33.89
C THR A 209 -34.55 -9.74 -35.03
N LEU A 210 -35.87 -9.77 -34.81
CA LEU A 210 -36.87 -9.30 -35.79
C LEU A 210 -36.73 -7.80 -36.08
N GLN A 211 -36.42 -6.96 -35.09
CA GLN A 211 -36.14 -5.55 -35.30
C GLN A 211 -34.87 -5.34 -36.14
N GLN A 212 -33.78 -6.07 -35.86
CA GLN A 212 -32.57 -6.02 -36.68
C GLN A 212 -32.83 -6.43 -38.13
N LEU A 213 -33.60 -7.49 -38.36
CA LEU A 213 -34.01 -7.92 -39.70
C LEU A 213 -34.93 -6.92 -40.41
N ARG A 214 -35.80 -6.21 -39.68
CA ARG A 214 -36.62 -5.13 -40.24
C ARG A 214 -35.75 -3.94 -40.65
N ILE A 215 -34.87 -3.48 -39.77
CA ILE A 215 -33.96 -2.35 -40.01
C ILE A 215 -33.02 -2.67 -41.19
N GLY A 216 -32.43 -3.87 -41.23
CA GLY A 216 -31.58 -4.35 -42.31
C GLY A 216 -32.29 -4.61 -43.65
N ARG A 217 -33.63 -4.68 -43.67
CA ARG A 217 -34.42 -4.75 -44.92
C ARG A 217 -34.79 -3.38 -45.49
N THR A 218 -34.73 -2.32 -44.69
CA THR A 218 -35.07 -0.94 -45.14
C THR A 218 -34.01 -0.30 -46.05
N SER A 219 -32.81 -0.89 -46.18
CA SER A 219 -31.73 -0.39 -47.02
C SER A 219 -31.70 -0.97 -48.45
N LEU A 220 -32.62 -1.88 -48.81
CA LEU A 220 -32.68 -2.48 -50.14
C LEU A 220 -34.12 -2.63 -50.65
N SER A 221 -34.63 -1.61 -51.36
CA SER A 221 -35.94 -1.66 -52.03
C SER A 221 -36.08 -0.67 -53.19
N THR A 222 -35.75 -1.14 -54.40
CA THR A 222 -36.38 -0.86 -55.72
C THR A 222 -35.58 -1.66 -56.78
N PRO A 223 -36.12 -2.06 -57.95
CA PRO A 223 -37.33 -1.58 -58.66
C PRO A 223 -38.44 -2.69 -58.79
N SER A 224 -39.75 -2.38 -58.85
CA SER A 224 -40.61 -1.97 -60.00
C SER A 224 -41.25 -3.12 -60.83
N ASN A 225 -42.60 -3.16 -60.86
CA ASN A 225 -43.53 -3.80 -61.84
C ASN A 225 -43.37 -5.34 -62.11
N ASN A 226 -44.36 -6.20 -62.35
CA ASN A 226 -45.84 -6.19 -62.47
C ASN A 226 -46.32 -7.68 -62.47
N ALA A 227 -47.59 -8.11 -62.31
CA ALA A 227 -48.87 -7.49 -61.94
C ALA A 227 -49.91 -8.59 -61.55
N ALA A 228 -51.07 -8.17 -61.00
CA ALA A 228 -52.39 -8.84 -60.94
C ALA A 228 -52.54 -10.36 -60.68
N SER A 229 -53.16 -10.73 -59.54
CA SER A 229 -54.51 -11.39 -59.53
C SER A 229 -55.07 -11.59 -58.10
N ALA A 230 -56.37 -11.29 -57.94
CA ALA A 230 -57.37 -11.79 -56.98
C ALA A 230 -57.24 -11.59 -55.43
N ASP A 231 -58.34 -11.05 -54.90
CA ASP A 231 -58.97 -11.20 -53.58
C ASP A 231 -58.31 -10.71 -52.26
N SER A 232 -58.69 -9.47 -51.95
CA SER A 232 -58.79 -8.91 -50.60
C SER A 232 -59.85 -9.63 -49.73
N LYS A 233 -59.47 -10.00 -48.50
CA LYS A 233 -60.32 -9.99 -47.29
C LYS A 233 -59.50 -10.33 -46.02
N PHE A 234 -58.74 -9.36 -45.52
CA PHE A 234 -58.38 -9.34 -44.09
C PHE A 234 -59.14 -8.21 -43.40
N MET A 235 -60.22 -8.61 -42.72
CA MET A 235 -61.00 -7.73 -41.85
C MET A 235 -60.14 -7.35 -40.63
N THR A 236 -60.12 -6.06 -40.30
CA THR A 236 -59.65 -5.54 -39.02
C THR A 236 -60.79 -5.59 -38.00
N PRO A 237 -60.60 -6.17 -36.80
CA PRO A 237 -61.36 -5.80 -35.61
C PRO A 237 -60.72 -4.60 -34.88
N PRO A 238 -61.49 -3.79 -34.13
CA PRO A 238 -61.27 -2.34 -34.10
C PRO A 238 -60.41 -1.79 -32.94
N GLN A 239 -60.29 -0.45 -32.99
CA GLN A 239 -59.45 0.46 -32.22
C GLN A 239 -60.00 0.89 -30.84
N TRP A 240 -59.08 1.06 -29.87
CA TRP A 240 -59.00 2.14 -28.84
C TRP A 240 -60.18 2.13 -27.81
N ARG A 241 -60.18 2.75 -26.61
CA ARG A 241 -59.43 3.81 -25.90
C ARG A 241 -59.71 3.56 -24.37
N GLU A 242 -58.72 3.43 -23.47
CA GLU A 242 -58.07 4.46 -22.59
C GLU A 242 -58.92 4.91 -21.36
N GLU A 243 -58.28 5.61 -20.40
CA GLU A 243 -58.75 6.00 -19.03
C GLU A 243 -58.69 4.86 -17.98
N MET A 244 -58.02 4.97 -16.81
CA MET A 244 -57.29 6.01 -16.04
C MET A 244 -56.27 5.26 -15.11
N SER A 245 -55.26 5.81 -14.43
CA SER A 245 -54.73 7.16 -14.18
C SER A 245 -53.21 7.08 -13.91
N SER A 246 -52.46 8.17 -14.13
CA SER A 246 -51.06 8.33 -13.73
C SER A 246 -50.90 8.68 -12.24
N ASP A 247 -49.77 8.27 -11.64
CA ASP A 247 -48.86 9.07 -10.77
C ASP A 247 -47.59 8.21 -10.53
N ASP A 248 -46.50 8.39 -11.28
CA ASP A 248 -45.36 9.33 -11.14
C ASP A 248 -44.19 8.82 -10.26
N SER A 249 -43.01 9.19 -10.74
CA SER A 249 -41.62 8.86 -10.44
C SER A 249 -41.18 8.93 -8.97
N ILE A 250 -40.17 8.13 -8.57
CA ILE A 250 -38.79 8.63 -8.27
C ILE A 250 -37.72 7.58 -8.66
N LEU A 251 -36.69 8.09 -9.37
CA LEU A 251 -35.33 7.58 -9.60
C LEU A 251 -34.65 6.77 -8.45
N GLY A 252 -33.65 5.94 -8.79
CA GLY A 252 -32.61 5.57 -7.81
C GLY A 252 -31.64 4.44 -8.16
N ASN A 253 -30.61 4.71 -8.97
CA ASN A 253 -29.47 3.80 -9.18
C ASN A 253 -28.78 3.41 -7.86
N TRP A 254 -28.52 2.12 -7.62
CA TRP A 254 -27.44 1.67 -6.74
C TRP A 254 -26.65 0.51 -7.37
N LYS A 255 -25.58 0.87 -8.07
CA LYS A 255 -24.58 -0.08 -8.60
C LYS A 255 -23.29 0.03 -7.79
N MET A 256 -23.06 -0.99 -6.97
CA MET A 256 -21.75 -1.59 -6.67
C MET A 256 -20.57 -0.63 -6.33
N HIS A 257 -20.33 -0.45 -5.03
CA HIS A 257 -18.97 -0.23 -4.53
C HIS A 257 -18.81 -0.81 -3.12
N GLU A 258 -18.08 -1.91 -2.99
CA GLU A 258 -17.29 -2.21 -1.79
C GLU A 258 -16.13 -3.12 -2.18
N ARG A 259 -14.93 -2.75 -1.72
CA ARG A 259 -13.64 -3.37 -2.03
C ARG A 259 -12.85 -3.49 -0.73
N GLU A 260 -12.28 -4.67 -0.51
CA GLU A 260 -11.14 -5.00 0.37
C GLU A 260 -10.98 -4.26 1.70
N ASN A 261 -11.05 -5.02 2.80
CA ASN A 261 -9.90 -5.07 3.70
C ASN A 261 -9.79 -6.45 4.36
N ARG A 262 -8.77 -7.24 4.00
CA ARG A 262 -8.48 -8.54 4.60
C ARG A 262 -6.97 -8.63 4.86
N GLY A 263 -6.56 -8.11 6.02
CA GLY A 263 -5.16 -8.11 6.45
C GLY A 263 -4.65 -9.52 6.76
N GLU A 264 -3.45 -9.82 6.28
CA GLU A 264 -2.74 -11.08 6.53
C GLU A 264 -2.19 -11.13 7.97
N VAL A 265 -2.14 -12.34 8.55
CA VAL A 265 -1.48 -12.58 9.84
C VAL A 265 -0.25 -13.45 9.59
N GLY A 266 0.93 -12.85 9.75
CA GLY A 266 2.22 -13.54 9.71
C GLY A 266 2.88 -13.57 11.10
N CYS A 267 3.33 -14.74 11.54
CA CYS A 267 4.05 -14.94 12.80
C CYS A 267 5.57 -14.80 12.61
N VAL A 268 6.29 -14.15 13.54
CA VAL A 268 7.64 -14.57 14.04
C VAL A 268 7.87 -14.09 15.48
N ASP A 269 7.88 -15.07 16.38
CA ASP A 269 8.80 -15.40 17.50
C ASP A 269 9.66 -14.41 18.35
N ASP A 270 9.79 -14.85 19.62
CA ASP A 270 10.77 -14.68 20.72
C ASP A 270 11.30 -13.31 21.23
N GLY A 271 11.71 -13.28 22.50
CA GLY A 271 12.66 -12.27 23.01
C GLY A 271 12.48 -11.74 24.44
N ALA A 272 12.44 -12.61 25.46
CA ALA A 272 12.77 -12.32 26.87
C ALA A 272 12.12 -11.10 27.61
N ASN A 273 11.47 -11.36 28.76
CA ASN A 273 12.02 -11.00 30.08
C ASN A 273 11.05 -11.36 31.23
N GLN A 274 11.47 -12.30 32.08
CA GLN A 274 10.78 -12.60 33.34
C GLN A 274 11.09 -11.51 34.39
N ARG A 275 10.09 -10.76 34.86
CA ARG A 275 10.20 -10.02 36.13
C ARG A 275 8.98 -10.25 37.00
N ARG A 276 9.20 -10.92 38.13
CA ARG A 276 8.23 -11.12 39.21
C ARG A 276 7.72 -9.77 39.71
N LEU A 277 6.39 -9.60 39.76
CA LEU A 277 5.74 -8.53 40.51
C LEU A 277 5.25 -9.10 41.84
N SER A 278 6.10 -9.03 42.87
CA SER A 278 5.71 -9.31 44.25
C SER A 278 5.05 -8.08 44.88
N TRP A 279 3.84 -8.25 45.42
CA TRP A 279 3.15 -7.21 46.18
C TRP A 279 3.76 -7.01 47.59
N PRO A 280 3.67 -5.81 48.18
CA PRO A 280 4.14 -5.55 49.55
C PRO A 280 3.19 -6.15 50.61
N PRO A 281 3.68 -6.43 51.83
CA PRO A 281 2.85 -6.98 52.89
C PRO A 281 1.91 -5.91 53.50
N PRO A 282 0.73 -6.30 54.03
CA PRO A 282 -0.21 -5.37 54.62
C PRO A 282 0.28 -4.82 55.96
N LEU A 283 0.09 -3.51 56.16
CA LEU A 283 0.35 -2.82 57.43
C LEU A 283 -0.57 -3.38 58.54
N LYS A 284 0.04 -3.88 59.62
CA LYS A 284 -0.69 -4.20 60.85
C LYS A 284 -1.27 -2.91 61.44
N ARG A 285 -2.60 -2.78 61.46
CA ARG A 285 -3.29 -1.71 62.18
C ARG A 285 -3.41 -2.14 63.65
N SER A 286 -2.72 -1.45 64.54
CA SER A 286 -2.82 -1.63 65.99
C SER A 286 -4.07 -0.95 66.53
N LEU A 287 -4.93 -1.73 67.19
CA LEU A 287 -5.93 -1.33 68.19
C LEU A 287 -6.28 -2.58 69.01
#